data_AF-A0A699Z278-F1
#
_entry.id   AF-A0A699Z278-F1
#
_cell.length_a   1.000
_cell.length_b   1.000
_cell.length_c   1.000
_cell.angle_alpha   90.00
_cell.angle_beta   90.00
_cell.angle_gamma   90.00
#
_symmetry.space_group_name_H-M   'P 1'
#
loop_
_entity.id
_entity.type
_entity.pdbx_description
1 polymer ?
#
loop_
_entity_poly.entity_id
_entity_poly.type
_entity_poly.pdbx_seq_one_letter_code
_entity_poly.pdbx_strand_id
1 'polypeptide(L)'
;MLCRSVTETVSGCLAAPCEQATITFMNVVGTATLMAWDARVCRKALRVYFDLGRSLLACSDTAGYLVEVTEGLLLVAALRPSCAISGQ
;
A
#
# COMPACT_ATOMS: atom_id res chain seq x y z
N MET A 1 2.91 -3.68 -21.11
CA MET A 1 2.15 -3.56 -19.85
C MET A 1 2.10 -2.08 -19.51
N LEU A 2 0.95 -1.42 -19.67
CA LEU A 2 0.80 0.01 -19.39
C LEU A 2 0.54 0.18 -17.89
N CYS A 3 1.53 0.62 -17.11
CA CYS A 3 1.33 0.95 -15.70
C CYS A 3 0.38 2.15 -15.60
N ARG A 4 -0.72 2.02 -14.85
CA ARG A 4 -1.67 3.12 -14.59
C ARG A 4 -1.25 3.89 -13.34
N SER A 5 -1.64 5.17 -13.23
CA SER A 5 -1.42 5.93 -11.99
C SER A 5 -2.25 5.36 -10.85
N VAL A 6 -1.64 5.17 -9.68
CA VAL A 6 -2.34 4.73 -8.47
C VAL A 6 -3.25 5.86 -7.98
N THR A 7 -4.50 5.53 -7.65
CA THR A 7 -5.38 6.48 -6.95
C THR A 7 -5.02 6.43 -5.46
N GLU A 8 -4.76 7.57 -4.85
CA GLU A 8 -4.56 7.71 -3.40
C GLU A 8 -5.77 8.44 -2.79
N THR A 9 -6.27 7.97 -1.65
CA THR A 9 -7.31 8.74 -0.93
C THR A 9 -6.71 9.96 -0.26
N VAL A 10 -7.41 11.09 -0.36
CA VAL A 10 -7.05 12.31 0.38
C VAL A 10 -7.61 12.22 1.79
N SER A 11 -6.80 12.59 2.78
CA SER A 11 -7.23 12.66 4.18
C SER A 11 -8.50 13.51 4.33
N GLY A 12 -9.49 13.00 5.06
CA GLY A 12 -10.79 13.65 5.24
C GLY A 12 -11.82 13.37 4.14
N CYS A 13 -11.50 12.56 3.12
CA CYS A 13 -12.49 12.11 2.14
C CYS A 13 -13.45 11.08 2.76
N LEU A 14 -14.75 11.39 2.79
CA LEU A 14 -15.80 10.48 3.27
C LEU A 14 -16.39 9.60 2.14
N ALA A 15 -15.98 9.83 0.89
CA ALA A 15 -16.42 9.04 -0.25
C ALA A 15 -15.36 7.99 -0.59
N ALA A 16 -15.69 6.72 -0.40
CA ALA A 16 -14.90 5.63 -0.94
C ALA A 16 -15.06 5.62 -2.48
N PRO A 17 -13.98 5.49 -3.26
CA PRO A 17 -14.05 5.35 -4.72
C PRO A 17 -14.91 4.17 -5.20
N CYS A 18 -15.25 3.25 -4.30
CA CYS A 18 -16.09 2.09 -4.55
C CYS A 18 -17.01 1.81 -3.35
N GLU A 19 -18.21 1.26 -3.62
CA GLU A 19 -19.20 0.93 -2.58
C GLU A 19 -18.76 -0.21 -1.66
N GLN A 20 -18.02 -1.18 -2.21
CA GLN A 20 -17.45 -2.30 -1.48
C GLN A 20 -15.94 -2.35 -1.69
N ALA A 21 -15.21 -2.53 -0.59
CA ALA A 21 -13.76 -2.63 -0.58
C ALA A 21 -13.30 -3.76 0.33
N THR A 22 -12.28 -4.49 -0.11
CA THR A 22 -11.46 -5.35 0.72
C THR A 22 -10.24 -4.56 1.15
N ILE A 23 -10.02 -4.47 2.46
CA ILE A 23 -8.91 -3.73 3.03
C ILE A 23 -7.79 -4.70 3.44
N THR A 24 -6.60 -4.48 2.92
CA THR A 24 -5.40 -5.26 3.26
C THR A 24 -4.45 -4.41 4.08
N PHE A 25 -4.10 -4.91 5.27
CA PHE A 25 -3.07 -4.36 6.14
C PHE A 25 -1.78 -5.14 5.92
N MET A 26 -0.74 -4.48 5.43
CA MET A 26 0.58 -5.07 5.29
C MET A 26 1.56 -4.30 6.17
N ASN A 27 2.37 -5.00 6.96
CA ASN A 27 3.30 -4.37 7.89
C ASN A 27 4.70 -4.96 7.76
N VAL A 28 5.71 -4.08 7.76
CA VAL A 28 7.11 -4.48 7.85
C VAL A 28 7.47 -4.74 9.32
N VAL A 29 7.87 -5.98 9.63
CA VAL A 29 8.28 -6.36 10.98
C VAL A 29 9.68 -5.82 11.30
N GLY A 30 9.90 -5.39 12.54
CA GLY A 30 11.22 -4.96 13.02
C GLY A 30 11.62 -3.54 12.63
N THR A 31 10.68 -2.74 12.13
CA THR A 31 10.90 -1.31 11.80
C THR A 31 11.43 -0.51 12.98
N ALA A 32 10.87 -0.68 14.18
CA ALA A 32 11.35 0.00 15.38
C ALA A 32 12.82 -0.34 15.70
N THR A 33 13.19 -1.62 15.63
CA THR A 33 14.57 -2.08 15.84
C THR A 33 15.50 -1.51 14.78
N LEU A 34 15.11 -1.57 13.51
CA LEU A 34 15.92 -1.05 12.40
C LEU A 34 16.07 0.48 12.48
N MET A 35 15.03 1.20 12.90
CA MET A 35 15.04 2.64 13.11
C MET A 35 16.00 3.03 14.25
N ALA A 36 16.02 2.27 15.34
CA ALA A 36 16.93 2.49 16.47
C ALA A 36 18.40 2.21 16.10
N TRP A 37 18.66 1.24 15.22
CA TRP A 37 20.00 0.92 14.73
C TRP A 37 20.51 1.94 13.69
N ASP A 38 19.75 2.19 12.64
CA ASP A 38 20.06 3.18 11.61
C ASP A 38 18.77 3.72 10.96
N ALA A 39 18.36 4.91 11.41
CA ALA A 39 17.18 5.59 10.91
C ALA A 39 17.27 5.95 9.41
N ARG A 40 18.47 6.21 8.87
CA ARG A 40 18.63 6.57 7.46
C ARG A 40 18.43 5.35 6.57
N VAL A 41 18.99 4.21 6.95
CA VAL A 41 18.79 2.93 6.26
C VAL A 41 17.34 2.49 6.37
N CYS A 42 16.74 2.57 7.56
CA CYS A 42 15.33 2.24 7.78
C CYS A 42 14.40 3.04 6.84
N ARG A 43 14.54 4.37 6.79
CA ARG A 43 13.72 5.23 5.91
C ARG A 43 13.91 4.91 4.42
N LYS A 44 15.12 4.54 3.98
CA LYS A 44 15.36 4.12 2.60
C LYS A 44 14.67 2.79 2.29
N ALA A 45 14.80 1.81 3.18
CA ALA A 45 14.14 0.52 3.03
C ALA A 45 12.60 0.67 2.99
N LEU A 46 12.04 1.50 3.88
CA LEU A 46 10.62 1.81 3.89
C LEU A 46 10.16 2.47 2.60
N ARG A 47 10.91 3.43 2.03
CA ARG A 47 10.59 3.99 0.71
C ARG A 47 10.51 2.93 -0.37
N VAL A 48 11.50 2.03 -0.46
CA VAL A 48 11.49 0.93 -1.44
C VAL A 48 10.27 0.04 -1.25
N TYR A 49 9.92 -0.29 -0.01
CA TYR A 49 8.73 -1.08 0.30
C TYR A 49 7.43 -0.39 -0.15
N PHE A 50 7.29 0.91 0.12
CA PHE A 50 6.12 1.68 -0.29
C PHE A 50 6.03 1.84 -1.82
N ASP A 51 7.15 2.07 -2.49
CA ASP A 51 7.21 2.18 -3.95
C ASP A 51 6.87 0.84 -4.63
N LEU A 52 7.28 -0.29 -4.03
CA LEU A 52 6.87 -1.62 -4.46
C LEU A 52 5.35 -1.80 -4.32
N GLY A 53 4.80 -1.44 -3.15
CA GLY A 53 3.35 -1.49 -2.91
C GLY A 53 2.55 -0.68 -3.94
N ARG A 54 2.99 0.55 -4.24
CA ARG A 54 2.40 1.39 -5.29
C ARG A 54 2.50 0.75 -6.66
N SER A 55 3.66 0.17 -7.01
CA SER A 55 3.87 -0.47 -8.31
C SER A 55 2.97 -1.69 -8.50
N LEU A 56 2.77 -2.49 -7.45
CA LEU A 56 1.85 -3.64 -7.50
C LEU A 56 0.40 -3.20 -7.74
N LEU A 57 -0.02 -2.09 -7.13
CA LEU A 57 -1.34 -1.50 -7.40
C LEU A 57 -1.46 -0.94 -8.82
N ALA A 58 -0.41 -0.30 -9.33
CA ALA A 58 -0.36 0.28 -10.67
C ALA A 58 -0.42 -0.76 -11.81
N CYS A 59 0.13 -1.95 -11.56
CA CYS A 59 0.24 -3.04 -12.53
C CYS A 59 -0.92 -4.05 -12.45
N SER A 60 -1.73 -3.95 -11.39
CA SER A 60 -2.86 -4.84 -11.17
C SER A 60 -4.11 -4.41 -11.94
N ASP A 61 -4.85 -5.37 -12.50
CA ASP A 61 -6.28 -5.19 -12.83
C ASP A 61 -7.19 -5.11 -11.58
N THR A 62 -6.61 -5.00 -10.38
CA THR A 62 -7.30 -5.06 -9.08
C THR A 62 -8.16 -3.84 -8.81
N ALA A 63 -8.04 -2.78 -9.62
CA ALA A 63 -8.80 -1.54 -9.54
C ALA A 63 -8.97 -1.06 -8.07
N GLY A 64 -7.86 -1.14 -7.34
CA GLY A 64 -7.73 -0.72 -5.97
C GLY A 64 -7.13 0.68 -5.83
N TYR A 65 -7.02 1.13 -4.59
CA TYR A 65 -6.40 2.42 -4.25
C TYR A 65 -5.59 2.30 -2.97
N LEU A 66 -4.59 3.18 -2.87
CA LEU A 66 -3.77 3.30 -1.67
C LEU A 66 -4.51 4.16 -0.65
N VAL A 67 -4.68 3.62 0.56
CA VAL A 67 -5.40 4.29 1.66
C VAL A 67 -4.42 5.06 2.54
N GLU A 68 -3.37 4.39 3.00
CA GLU A 68 -2.42 4.96 3.96
C GLU A 68 -1.03 4.31 3.83
N VAL A 69 -0.01 5.13 4.09
CA VAL A 69 1.38 4.72 4.21
C VAL A 69 1.99 5.40 5.43
N THR A 70 2.25 4.63 6.49
CA THR A 70 2.76 5.17 7.76
C THR A 70 3.70 4.17 8.42
N GLU A 71 4.93 4.56 8.72
CA GLU A 71 5.87 3.82 9.61
C GLU A 71 6.03 2.30 9.38
N GLY A 72 5.92 1.83 8.14
CA GLY A 72 6.03 0.41 7.77
C GLY A 72 4.69 -0.30 7.58
N LEU A 73 3.59 0.36 7.92
CA LEU A 73 2.25 0.00 7.51
C LEU A 73 1.97 0.51 6.10
N LEU A 74 1.44 -0.40 5.28
CA LEU A 74 0.88 -0.14 3.97
C LEU A 74 -0.58 -0.60 3.98
N LEU A 75 -1.51 0.33 3.82
CA LEU A 75 -2.94 0.07 3.83
C LEU A 75 -3.52 0.27 2.43
N VAL A 76 -4.14 -0.78 1.91
CA VAL A 76 -4.63 -0.82 0.53
C VAL A 76 -6.06 -1.29 0.48
N ALA A 77 -6.85 -0.69 -0.41
CA ALA A 77 -8.20 -1.11 -0.73
C ALA A 77 -8.24 -1.78 -2.10
N ALA A 78 -8.91 -2.91 -2.22
CA ALA A 78 -9.20 -3.60 -3.48
C ALA A 78 -10.72 -3.78 -3.67
N LEU A 79 -11.20 -3.78 -4.90
CA LEU A 79 -12.64 -3.91 -5.19
C LEU A 79 -13.24 -5.28 -4.83
N ARG A 80 -12.43 -6.34 -4.81
CA ARG A 80 -12.87 -7.71 -4.50
C ARG A 80 -11.84 -8.42 -3.63
N PRO A 81 -12.26 -9.39 -2.79
CA PRO A 81 -11.33 -10.16 -1.98
C PRO A 81 -10.28 -10.91 -2.80
N SER A 82 -10.66 -11.48 -3.94
CA SER A 82 -9.74 -12.14 -4.87
C SER A 82 -8.60 -11.22 -5.27
N CYS A 83 -8.90 -9.96 -5.62
CA CYS A 83 -7.90 -8.96 -5.96
C CYS A 83 -6.90 -8.65 -4.84
N ALA A 84 -7.28 -8.84 -3.57
CA ALA A 84 -6.41 -8.64 -2.42
C ALA A 84 -5.52 -9.85 -2.10
N ILE A 85 -5.97 -11.07 -2.48
CA ILE A 85 -5.30 -12.34 -2.14
C ILE A 85 -4.64 -13.02 -3.34
N SER A 86 -4.87 -12.57 -4.57
CA SER A 86 -4.27 -13.09 -5.80
C SER A 86 -2.78 -12.70 -5.89
N GLY A 87 -1.99 -13.23 -4.97
CA GLY A 87 -0.55 -13.36 -5.06
C GLY A 87 -0.20 -14.86 -5.05
N GLN A 88 -0.48 -15.53 -6.18
CA GLN A 88 0.20 -16.75 -6.62
C GLN A 88 0.48 -16.65 -8.10
#